data_AF-A0A2E0W6V7-F1
#
_entry.id   AF-A0A2E0W6V7-F1
#
_cell.length_a   1.000
_cell.length_b   1.000
_cell.length_c   1.000
_cell.angle_alpha   90.00
_cell.angle_beta   90.00
_cell.angle_gamma   90.00
#
_symmetry.space_group_name_H-M   'P 1'
#
loop_
_entity.id
_entity.type
_entity.pdbx_description
1 polymer ?
#
loop_
_entity_poly.entity_id
_entity_poly.type
_entity_poly.pdbx_seq_one_letter_code
_entity_poly.pdbx_strand_id
1 'polypeptide(L)'
;MELFKNTFPKQAEFKEAISIALNGNKGGLRYILDMITEFLKKDTRDKHIFAIINDAINPLDYELKKRLIEKIMDREKDRLKLNPEKMNAEQYVENYRAIIQEYAQSKNSLNRIFKIY
;
A
#
# COMPACT_ATOMS: atom_id res chain seq x y z
N MET A 1 10.05 -12.24 -16.72
CA MET A 1 10.18 -10.83 -17.14
C MET A 1 9.12 -9.92 -16.51
N GLU A 2 7.90 -10.39 -16.28
CA GLU A 2 6.81 -9.56 -15.71
C GLU A 2 7.10 -9.05 -14.29
N LEU A 3 7.58 -9.91 -13.38
CA LEU A 3 7.96 -9.49 -12.02
C LEU A 3 8.97 -8.35 -12.00
N PHE A 4 9.98 -8.39 -12.87
CA PHE A 4 11.00 -7.36 -12.95
C PHE A 4 10.40 -6.04 -13.48
N LYS A 5 9.52 -6.11 -14.48
CA LYS A 5 8.78 -4.93 -14.98
C LYS A 5 7.85 -4.35 -13.92
N ASN A 6 7.20 -5.19 -13.11
CA ASN A 6 6.32 -4.72 -12.04
C ASN A 6 7.10 -4.10 -10.88
N THR A 7 8.32 -4.59 -10.61
CA THR A 7 9.24 -4.00 -9.63
C THR A 7 9.80 -2.65 -10.11
N PHE A 8 10.09 -2.52 -11.41
CA PHE A 8 10.63 -1.32 -12.05
C PHE A 8 9.71 -0.86 -13.20
N PRO A 9 8.56 -0.25 -12.89
CA PRO A 9 7.49 0.00 -13.87
C PRO A 9 7.86 1.07 -14.89
N LYS A 10 8.73 2.02 -14.55
CA LYS A 10 9.20 3.03 -15.51
C LYS A 10 10.33 2.47 -16.34
N GLN A 11 10.29 2.73 -17.65
CA GLN A 11 11.34 2.27 -18.57
C GLN A 11 12.74 2.76 -18.17
N ALA A 12 12.85 3.96 -17.59
CA ALA A 12 14.10 4.48 -17.05
C ALA A 12 14.60 3.67 -15.85
N GLU A 13 13.73 3.38 -14.89
CA GLU A 13 14.03 2.56 -13.70
C GLU A 13 14.44 1.15 -14.10
N PHE A 14 13.78 0.57 -15.11
CA PHE A 14 14.11 -0.74 -15.66
C PHE A 14 15.52 -0.79 -16.27
N LYS A 15 15.88 0.20 -17.10
CA LYS A 15 17.21 0.30 -17.71
C LYS A 15 18.29 0.54 -16.67
N GLU A 16 18.01 1.39 -15.67
CA GLU A 16 18.92 1.62 -14.55
C GLU A 16 19.14 0.34 -13.75
N ALA A 17 18.08 -0.41 -13.44
CA ALA A 17 18.16 -1.67 -12.72
C ALA A 17 19.05 -2.71 -13.44
N ILE A 18 18.94 -2.81 -14.77
CA ILE A 18 19.81 -3.68 -15.58
C ILE A 18 21.26 -3.19 -15.53
N SER A 19 21.49 -1.88 -15.68
CA SER A 19 22.84 -1.30 -15.61
C SER A 19 23.50 -1.55 -14.25
N ILE A 20 22.74 -1.38 -13.16
CA ILE A 20 23.18 -1.67 -11.79
C ILE A 20 23.54 -3.16 -11.66
N ALA A 21 22.69 -4.06 -12.12
CA ALA A 21 22.94 -5.50 -12.05
C ALA A 21 24.21 -5.93 -12.79
N LEU A 22 24.45 -5.37 -13.98
CA LEU A 22 25.59 -5.74 -14.84
C LEU A 22 26.90 -5.11 -14.37
N ASN A 23 26.87 -3.86 -13.92
CA ASN A 23 28.08 -3.11 -13.57
C ASN A 23 28.52 -3.28 -12.10
N GLY A 24 27.75 -4.01 -11.28
CA GLY A 24 28.07 -4.24 -9.87
C GLY A 24 27.89 -3.01 -8.96
N ASN A 25 27.47 -1.87 -9.51
CA ASN A 25 27.22 -0.65 -8.77
C ASN A 25 26.12 -0.86 -7.72
N LYS A 26 26.15 -0.13 -6.60
CA LYS A 26 25.16 -0.23 -5.50
C LYS A 26 24.94 -1.67 -4.97
N GLY A 27 25.92 -2.56 -5.08
CA GLY A 27 25.78 -3.98 -4.69
C GLY A 27 25.25 -4.89 -5.80
N GLY A 28 25.14 -4.38 -7.02
CA GLY A 28 24.90 -5.16 -8.23
C GLY A 28 23.59 -5.92 -8.21
N LEU A 29 23.65 -7.18 -8.63
CA LEU A 29 22.49 -8.06 -8.70
C LEU A 29 21.80 -8.25 -7.33
N ARG A 30 22.56 -8.25 -6.23
CA ARG A 30 21.99 -8.42 -4.88
C ARG A 30 20.99 -7.31 -4.57
N TYR A 31 21.35 -6.06 -4.83
CA TYR A 31 20.46 -4.92 -4.62
C TYR A 31 19.17 -5.04 -5.43
N ILE A 32 19.26 -5.51 -6.67
CA ILE A 32 18.10 -5.72 -7.53
C ILE A 32 17.20 -6.84 -6.98
N LEU A 33 17.78 -7.95 -6.51
CA LEU A 33 17.05 -9.03 -5.86
C LEU A 33 16.37 -8.58 -4.56
N ASP A 34 17.03 -7.72 -3.78
CA ASP A 34 16.46 -7.13 -2.56
C ASP A 34 15.23 -6.25 -2.91
N MET A 35 15.32 -5.42 -3.95
CA MET A 35 14.20 -4.60 -4.42
C MET A 35 13.01 -5.46 -4.90
N ILE A 36 13.27 -6.53 -5.65
CA ILE A 36 12.25 -7.48 -6.09
C ILE A 36 11.62 -8.18 -4.87
N THR A 37 12.43 -8.55 -3.88
CA THR A 37 11.97 -9.18 -2.65
C THR A 37 11.04 -8.26 -1.86
N GLU A 38 11.40 -6.98 -1.70
CA GLU A 38 10.54 -6.00 -1.04
C GLU A 38 9.25 -5.74 -1.82
N PHE A 39 9.30 -5.71 -3.15
CA PHE A 39 8.10 -5.66 -3.98
C PHE A 39 7.17 -6.86 -3.72
N LEU A 40 7.70 -8.09 -3.74
CA LEU A 40 6.92 -9.30 -3.50
C LEU A 40 6.31 -9.35 -2.10
N LYS A 41 7.06 -8.91 -1.08
CA LYS A 41 6.53 -8.78 0.29
C LYS A 41 5.36 -7.81 0.35
N LYS A 42 5.48 -6.66 -0.33
CA LYS A 42 4.39 -5.67 -0.41
C LYS A 42 3.18 -6.24 -1.13
N ASP A 43 3.37 -6.81 -2.33
CA ASP A 43 2.30 -7.38 -3.16
C ASP A 43 1.53 -8.50 -2.43
N THR A 44 2.26 -9.42 -1.79
CA THR A 44 1.65 -10.53 -1.03
C THR A 44 0.82 -10.00 0.13
N ARG A 45 1.34 -9.01 0.87
CA ARG A 45 0.61 -8.39 1.98
C ARG A 45 -0.64 -7.67 1.48
N ASP A 46 -0.55 -6.93 0.39
CA ASP A 46 -1.66 -6.18 -0.16
C ASP A 46 -2.77 -7.13 -0.65
N LYS A 47 -2.41 -8.22 -1.34
CA LYS A 47 -3.33 -9.30 -1.70
C LYS A 47 -4.02 -9.91 -0.48
N HIS A 48 -3.28 -10.14 0.61
CA HIS A 48 -3.85 -10.67 1.84
C HIS A 48 -4.85 -9.71 2.50
N ILE A 49 -4.51 -8.42 2.56
CA ILE A 49 -5.44 -7.38 3.04
C ILE A 49 -6.71 -7.36 2.18
N PHE A 50 -6.57 -7.42 0.86
CA PHE A 50 -7.72 -7.47 -0.05
C PHE A 50 -8.59 -8.71 0.15
N ALA A 51 -7.97 -9.88 0.35
CA ALA A 51 -8.71 -11.11 0.62
C ALA A 51 -9.57 -10.96 1.88
N ILE A 52 -8.99 -10.50 2.99
CA ILE A 52 -9.72 -10.27 4.25
C ILE A 52 -10.86 -9.25 4.06
N ILE A 53 -10.61 -8.15 3.34
CA ILE A 53 -11.63 -7.14 3.06
C ILE A 53 -12.79 -7.75 2.28
N ASN A 54 -12.51 -8.53 1.24
CA ASN A 54 -13.54 -9.15 0.41
C ASN A 54 -14.33 -10.23 1.15
N ASP A 55 -13.70 -10.95 2.08
CA ASP A 55 -14.38 -11.93 2.91
C ASP A 55 -15.25 -11.27 3.98
N ALA A 56 -14.81 -10.15 4.54
CA ALA A 56 -15.49 -9.47 5.65
C ALA A 56 -16.56 -8.45 5.22
N ILE A 57 -16.44 -7.87 4.01
CA ILE A 57 -17.29 -6.79 3.54
C ILE A 57 -17.98 -7.21 2.24
N ASN A 58 -19.31 -7.27 2.28
CA ASN A 58 -20.11 -7.39 1.07
C ASN A 58 -19.86 -6.16 0.17
N PRO A 59 -19.33 -6.31 -1.06
CA PRO A 59 -19.07 -5.20 -1.97
C PRO A 59 -20.31 -4.44 -2.42
N LEU A 60 -21.53 -4.94 -2.15
CA LEU A 60 -22.78 -4.26 -2.45
C LEU A 60 -23.35 -3.48 -1.25
N ASP A 61 -22.78 -3.64 -0.06
CA ASP A 61 -23.23 -2.94 1.14
C ASP A 61 -22.61 -1.54 1.20
N TYR A 62 -23.30 -0.56 0.62
CA TYR A 62 -22.89 0.84 0.61
C TYR A 62 -22.72 1.41 2.03
N GLU A 63 -23.68 1.13 2.93
CA GLU A 63 -23.70 1.66 4.29
C GLU A 63 -22.56 1.13 5.15
N LEU A 64 -22.19 -0.14 4.99
CA LEU A 64 -21.02 -0.69 5.67
C LEU A 64 -19.72 -0.03 5.20
N LYS A 65 -19.55 0.17 3.88
CA LYS A 65 -18.36 0.85 3.33
C LYS A 65 -18.25 2.29 3.83
N LYS A 66 -19.37 3.04 3.80
CA LYS A 66 -19.42 4.42 4.28
C LYS A 66 -19.01 4.52 5.75
N ARG A 67 -19.63 3.72 6.62
CA ARG A 67 -19.30 3.69 8.06
C ARG A 67 -17.84 3.33 8.34
N LEU A 68 -17.26 2.44 7.54
CA LEU A 68 -15.85 2.07 7.69
C LEU A 68 -14.92 3.24 7.34
N ILE A 69 -15.20 3.94 6.24
CA ILE A 69 -14.46 5.13 5.83
C ILE A 69 -14.59 6.22 6.90
N GLU A 70 -15.81 6.51 7.38
CA GLU A 70 -16.05 7.48 8.47
C GLU A 70 -15.19 7.14 9.70
N LYS A 71 -15.18 5.88 10.13
CA LYS A 71 -14.35 5.44 11.26
C LYS A 71 -12.85 5.61 11.01
N ILE A 72 -12.37 5.36 9.80
CA ILE A 72 -10.95 5.57 9.45
C ILE A 72 -10.62 7.06 9.48
N MET A 73 -11.48 7.88 8.87
CA MET A 73 -11.35 9.33 8.79
C MET A 73 -11.33 9.97 10.18
N ASP A 74 -12.25 9.58 11.06
CA ASP A 74 -12.30 10.06 12.45
C ASP A 74 -11.04 9.69 13.23
N ARG A 75 -10.57 8.44 13.09
CA ARG A 75 -9.36 7.96 13.78
C ARG A 75 -8.08 8.64 13.33
N GLU A 76 -8.02 9.09 12.08
CA GLU A 76 -6.81 9.68 11.50
C GLU A 76 -6.94 11.21 11.28
N LYS A 77 -8.02 11.81 11.78
CA LYS A 77 -8.33 13.25 11.61
C LYS A 77 -7.15 14.16 11.96
N ASP A 78 -6.51 13.89 13.10
CA ASP A 78 -5.36 14.68 13.58
C ASP A 78 -4.10 14.46 12.72
N ARG A 79 -3.87 13.21 12.27
CA ARG A 79 -2.73 12.85 11.44
C ARG A 79 -2.83 13.44 10.04
N LEU A 80 -4.03 13.45 9.48
CA LEU A 80 -4.26 13.88 8.11
C LEU A 80 -4.32 15.42 8.00
N LYS A 81 -4.37 16.17 9.11
CA LYS A 81 -4.58 17.64 9.12
C LYS A 81 -5.74 18.06 8.22
N LEU A 82 -6.75 17.20 8.09
CA LEU A 82 -7.85 17.42 7.15
C LEU A 82 -8.90 18.31 7.79
N ASN A 83 -9.46 19.22 6.98
CA ASN A 83 -10.58 20.03 7.42
C ASN A 83 -11.83 19.14 7.48
N PRO A 84 -12.42 18.91 8.67
CA PRO A 84 -13.59 18.04 8.83
C PRO A 84 -14.80 18.52 8.03
N GLU A 85 -14.91 19.81 7.71
CA GLU A 85 -16.02 20.35 6.91
C GLU A 85 -15.93 19.99 5.42
N LYS A 86 -14.75 19.54 4.95
CA LYS A 86 -14.53 19.12 3.55
C LYS A 86 -14.50 17.60 3.38
N MET A 87 -14.74 16.86 4.45
CA MET A 87 -14.65 15.41 4.49
C MET A 87 -16.05 14.80 4.40
N ASN A 88 -16.52 14.52 3.18
CA ASN A 88 -17.71 13.69 3.00
C ASN A 88 -17.28 12.25 2.67
N ALA A 89 -17.51 11.31 3.58
CA ALA A 89 -17.20 9.89 3.41
C ALA A 89 -17.87 9.29 2.16
N GLU A 90 -19.03 9.80 1.74
CA GLU A 90 -19.74 9.36 0.53
C GLU A 90 -18.90 9.50 -0.74
N GLN A 91 -18.02 10.52 -0.80
CA GLN A 91 -17.14 10.76 -1.95
C GLN A 91 -16.06 9.68 -2.09
N TYR A 92 -15.85 8.89 -1.04
CA TYR A 92 -14.77 7.93 -0.93
C TYR A 92 -15.25 6.48 -0.92
N VAL A 93 -16.57 6.23 -0.86
CA VAL A 93 -17.16 4.89 -0.78
C VAL A 93 -16.71 3.98 -1.93
N GLU A 94 -16.65 4.51 -3.15
CA GLU A 94 -16.19 3.75 -4.31
C GLU A 94 -14.72 3.35 -4.21
N ASN A 95 -13.92 4.12 -3.46
CA ASN A 95 -12.48 3.89 -3.26
C ASN A 95 -12.16 3.27 -1.88
N TYR A 96 -13.15 2.74 -1.16
CA TYR A 96 -13.00 2.23 0.21
C TYR A 96 -11.82 1.23 0.35
N ARG A 97 -11.64 0.39 -0.66
CA ARG A 97 -10.58 -0.60 -0.77
C ARG A 97 -9.18 0.00 -0.66
N ALA A 98 -8.90 1.04 -1.44
CA ALA A 98 -7.61 1.73 -1.42
C ALA A 98 -7.36 2.42 -0.07
N ILE A 99 -8.42 3.00 0.51
CA ILE A 99 -8.35 3.70 1.80
C ILE A 99 -8.02 2.73 2.94
N ILE A 100 -8.66 1.56 2.98
CA ILE A 100 -8.36 0.53 3.99
C ILE A 100 -6.94 0.00 3.81
N GLN A 101 -6.50 -0.22 2.58
CA GLN A 101 -5.14 -0.68 2.29
C GLN A 101 -4.10 0.31 2.83
N GLU A 102 -4.23 1.59 2.50
CA GLU A 102 -3.35 2.64 3.01
C GLU A 102 -3.42 2.78 4.53
N TYR A 103 -4.62 2.68 5.11
CA TYR A 103 -4.80 2.68 6.56
C TYR A 103 -4.04 1.52 7.23
N ALA A 104 -4.23 0.28 6.74
CA ALA A 104 -3.57 -0.92 7.25
C ALA A 104 -2.04 -0.86 7.08
N GLN A 105 -1.55 -0.32 5.97
CA GLN A 105 -0.12 -0.08 5.76
C GLN A 105 0.44 0.94 6.75
N SER A 106 -0.28 2.03 7.00
CA SER A 106 0.15 3.05 7.97
C SER A 106 0.25 2.51 9.40
N LYS A 107 -0.66 1.61 9.80
CA LYS A 107 -0.60 0.94 11.12
C LYS A 107 0.53 -0.07 11.20
N ASN A 108 0.84 -0.77 10.11
CA ASN A 108 2.02 -1.64 10.06
C ASN A 108 3.34 -0.86 10.16
N SER A 109 3.43 0.33 9.57
CA SER A 109 4.59 1.21 9.73
C SER A 109 4.79 1.63 11.19
N LEU A 110 3.69 1.92 11.92
CA LEU A 110 3.75 2.20 13.36
C LEU A 110 4.15 0.98 14.18
N ASN A 111 3.57 -0.20 13.91
CA ASN A 111 3.94 -1.45 14.60
C ASN A 111 5.42 -1.82 14.39
N ARG A 112 6.04 -1.45 13.26
CA ARG A 112 7.48 -1.65 13.06
C ARG A 112 8.34 -0.74 13.93
N ILE A 113 7.88 0.47 14.25
CA ILE A 113 8.57 1.40 15.18
C ILE A 113 8.42 0.90 16.62
N PHE A 114 7.23 0.40 16.99
CA PHE A 114 6.97 -0.11 18.34
C PHE A 114 7.49 -1.53 18.61
N LYS A 115 7.88 -2.30 17.59
CA LYS A 115 8.54 -3.62 17.77
C LYS A 115 10.05 -3.53 18.02
N ILE A 116 10.65 -2.34 17.95
CA ILE A 116 12.08 -2.11 18.20
C ILE A 116 12.31 -1.64 19.66
N TYR A 117 11.26 -1.53 20.48
CA TYR A 117 11.33 -1.28 21.91
C TYR A 117 10.79 -2.46 22.72
#